data_AF-A0A3M1L6Z4-F1
#
_entry.id   AF-A0A3M1L6Z4-F1
#
_cell.length_a   1.000
_cell.length_b   1.000
_cell.length_c   1.000
_cell.angle_alpha   90.00
_cell.angle_beta   90.00
_cell.angle_gamma   90.00
#
_symmetry.space_group_name_H-M   'P 1'
#
loop_
_entity.id
_entity.type
_entity.pdbx_description
1 polymer ?
#
loop_
_entity_poly.entity_id
_entity_poly.type
_entity_poly.pdbx_seq_one_letter_code
_entity_poly.pdbx_strand_id
1 'polypeptide(L)'
;MTAASRIPPGLTRLAFVVIATAFWLFAAAPARAQVSSADEICSPSADPCVISQAFDVADGAVLDFGLRAVEIRPGGSLTVGDGAMTLRCGRFSTFVGGTQVINARGAIPGGGTIGGSVSIEVRGTCSLAPSRLCLRDSGCQLGACLGTFCRNDPTVGCASDFDCDLGQCEGSSATFDLDGKVRASADEPGSVLIAAVGDVTVAGSITVSSTNIDGDGGDIDIESTSGSVAIDAKLMADGGGNSGGGAVTLTAAGDLTVNADVTSNG
;
A
#
# COMPACT_ATOMS: atom_id res chain seq x y z
N MET A 1 90.55 15.25 34.86
CA MET A 1 90.72 16.18 33.73
C MET A 1 89.46 16.11 32.86
N THR A 2 88.60 17.09 33.10
CA THR A 2 87.68 17.76 32.15
C THR A 2 87.61 17.25 30.72
N ALA A 3 86.41 16.85 30.28
CA ALA A 3 85.74 17.44 29.11
C ALA A 3 84.28 16.93 29.01
N ALA A 4 83.35 17.83 29.30
CA ALA A 4 81.94 17.70 28.94
C ALA A 4 81.76 18.09 27.46
N SER A 5 80.96 17.34 26.70
CA SER A 5 80.48 17.75 25.38
C SER A 5 78.96 17.73 25.38
N ARG A 6 78.38 18.92 25.21
CA ARG A 6 76.94 19.20 25.15
C ARG A 6 76.43 18.96 23.72
N ILE A 7 75.25 18.33 23.64
CA ILE A 7 74.46 18.13 22.42
C ILE A 7 73.72 19.43 22.09
N PRO A 8 73.78 19.96 20.84
CA PRO A 8 72.85 20.97 20.37
C PRO A 8 71.58 20.33 19.76
N PRO A 9 70.37 20.87 20.05
CA PRO A 9 69.13 20.46 19.41
C PRO A 9 68.81 21.35 18.21
N GLY A 10 68.17 20.76 17.19
CA GLY A 10 67.49 21.48 16.12
C GLY A 10 68.16 21.29 14.76
N LEU A 11 67.49 20.63 13.82
CA LEU A 11 66.50 21.27 12.96
C LEU A 11 65.92 20.24 11.95
N THR A 12 64.65 20.43 11.61
CA THR A 12 64.01 20.01 10.35
C THR A 12 63.83 18.51 10.10
N ARG A 13 62.78 17.95 10.73
CA ARG A 13 61.98 16.88 10.12
C ARG A 13 61.41 17.38 8.78
N LEU A 14 61.89 16.84 7.66
CA LEU A 14 61.23 16.95 6.37
C LEU A 14 59.90 16.17 6.44
N ALA A 15 58.79 16.88 6.59
CA ALA A 15 57.45 16.34 6.43
C ALA A 15 57.10 16.34 4.93
N PHE A 16 57.24 15.19 4.28
CA PHE A 16 56.56 14.92 3.02
C PHE A 16 55.07 14.68 3.34
N VAL A 17 54.26 15.73 3.26
CA VAL A 17 52.79 15.60 3.28
C VAL A 17 52.35 15.35 1.86
N VAL A 18 52.23 14.08 1.48
CA VAL A 18 51.50 13.63 0.30
C VAL A 18 50.02 13.79 0.62
N ILE A 19 49.40 14.86 0.15
CA ILE A 19 47.94 15.04 0.22
C ILE A 19 47.32 14.09 -0.81
N ALA A 20 47.00 12.87 -0.36
CA ALA A 20 46.14 11.97 -1.12
C ALA A 20 44.71 12.51 -1.04
N THR A 21 44.33 13.35 -2.00
CA THR A 21 42.94 13.77 -2.20
C THR A 21 42.12 12.55 -2.59
N ALA A 22 41.52 11.89 -1.60
CA ALA A 22 40.48 10.89 -1.80
C ALA A 22 39.23 11.63 -2.32
N PHE A 23 39.15 11.77 -3.63
CA PHE A 23 37.97 12.24 -4.33
C PHE A 23 36.90 11.15 -4.18
N TRP A 24 36.10 11.25 -3.12
CA TRP A 24 34.91 10.42 -2.94
C TRP A 24 33.93 10.78 -4.06
N LEU A 25 33.94 10.01 -5.15
CA LEU A 25 32.81 9.95 -6.07
C LEU A 25 31.61 9.49 -5.24
N PHE A 26 30.74 10.43 -4.86
CA PHE A 26 29.37 10.11 -4.49
C PHE A 26 28.72 9.49 -5.73
N ALA A 27 28.73 8.15 -5.81
CA ALA A 27 27.92 7.43 -6.76
C ALA A 27 26.47 7.73 -6.40
N ALA A 28 25.83 8.64 -7.14
CA ALA A 28 24.39 8.80 -7.09
C ALA A 28 23.78 7.44 -7.41
N ALA A 29 23.11 6.83 -6.42
CA ALA A 29 22.37 5.60 -6.67
C ALA A 29 21.37 5.88 -7.81
N PRO A 30 21.26 4.98 -8.80
CA PRO A 30 20.31 5.20 -9.89
C PRO A 30 18.91 5.32 -9.28
N ALA A 31 18.21 6.41 -9.63
CA ALA A 31 16.80 6.55 -9.31
C ALA A 31 16.07 5.35 -9.92
N ARG A 32 15.34 4.59 -9.10
CA ARG A 32 14.45 3.55 -9.60
C ARG A 32 13.40 4.21 -10.49
N ALA A 33 13.19 3.64 -11.67
CA ALA A 33 12.10 4.07 -12.52
C ALA A 33 10.78 3.82 -11.79
N GLN A 34 9.94 4.86 -11.72
CA GLN A 34 8.63 4.75 -11.12
C GLN A 34 7.67 4.08 -12.10
N VAL A 35 6.79 3.23 -11.59
CA VAL A 35 5.72 2.61 -12.38
C VAL A 35 4.47 3.49 -12.38
N SER A 36 3.85 3.64 -13.54
CA SER A 36 2.65 4.48 -13.71
C SER A 36 1.43 3.72 -14.22
N SER A 37 1.61 2.45 -14.61
CA SER A 37 0.56 1.60 -15.15
C SER A 37 0.72 0.14 -14.71
N ALA A 38 -0.36 -0.63 -14.75
CA ALA A 38 -0.37 -2.04 -14.38
C ALA A 38 0.54 -2.91 -15.28
N ASP A 39 0.67 -2.56 -16.56
CA ASP A 39 1.41 -3.34 -17.55
C ASP A 39 2.94 -3.28 -17.36
N GLU A 40 3.41 -2.28 -16.59
CA GLU A 40 4.81 -2.17 -16.17
C GLU A 40 5.15 -3.13 -15.01
N ILE A 41 4.15 -3.65 -14.31
CA ILE A 41 4.30 -4.57 -13.19
C ILE A 41 4.21 -6.02 -13.66
N CYS A 42 3.24 -6.32 -14.53
CA CYS A 42 3.01 -7.68 -15.05
C CYS A 42 2.38 -7.62 -16.45
N SER A 43 2.51 -8.71 -17.21
CA SER A 43 1.89 -8.81 -18.54
C SER A 43 0.37 -8.56 -18.47
N PRO A 44 -0.25 -7.89 -19.47
CA PRO A 44 -1.70 -7.65 -19.50
C PRO A 44 -2.56 -8.92 -19.39
N SER A 45 -2.02 -10.07 -19.81
CA SER A 45 -2.71 -11.37 -19.75
C SER A 45 -2.39 -12.19 -18.50
N ALA A 46 -1.53 -11.72 -17.59
CA ALA A 46 -1.21 -12.42 -16.35
C ALA A 46 -2.34 -12.24 -15.33
N ASP A 47 -2.99 -13.35 -14.94
CA ASP A 47 -4.05 -13.40 -13.93
C ASP A 47 -3.89 -14.69 -13.09
N PRO A 48 -3.42 -14.60 -11.82
CA PRO A 48 -3.15 -13.38 -11.09
C PRO A 48 -1.90 -12.63 -11.59
N CYS A 49 -1.92 -11.30 -11.42
CA CYS A 49 -0.75 -10.46 -11.46
C CYS A 49 0.02 -10.57 -10.14
N VAL A 50 1.15 -11.29 -10.16
CA VAL A 50 1.95 -11.56 -8.97
C VAL A 50 3.04 -10.51 -8.77
N ILE A 51 2.96 -9.75 -7.69
CA ILE A 51 3.95 -8.76 -7.25
C ILE A 51 4.88 -9.44 -6.25
N SER A 52 6.09 -9.79 -6.68
CA SER A 52 7.11 -10.47 -5.86
C SER A 52 8.37 -9.63 -5.62
N GLN A 53 8.37 -8.38 -6.10
CA GLN A 53 9.44 -7.41 -5.88
C GLN A 53 8.85 -6.04 -5.52
N ALA A 54 9.70 -5.15 -4.99
CA ALA A 54 9.34 -3.78 -4.69
C ALA A 54 9.26 -2.94 -5.97
N PHE A 55 8.18 -2.16 -6.10
CA PHE A 55 8.00 -1.14 -7.12
C PHE A 55 7.81 0.23 -6.46
N ASP A 56 8.47 1.25 -7.01
CA ASP A 56 8.18 2.64 -6.70
C ASP A 56 7.10 3.12 -7.67
N VAL A 57 5.98 3.64 -7.15
CA VAL A 57 4.80 4.04 -7.91
C VAL A 57 4.87 5.55 -8.12
N ALA A 58 4.59 6.01 -9.34
CA ALA A 58 4.56 7.44 -9.65
C ALA A 58 3.41 8.13 -8.92
N ASP A 59 3.60 9.39 -8.54
CA ASP A 59 2.55 10.21 -7.95
C ASP A 59 1.35 10.35 -8.90
N GLY A 60 0.15 10.12 -8.38
CA GLY A 60 -1.11 10.12 -9.12
C GLY A 60 -1.34 8.89 -10.01
N ALA A 61 -0.50 7.86 -9.93
CA ALA A 61 -0.62 6.68 -10.78
C ALA A 61 -1.93 5.91 -10.52
N VAL A 62 -2.54 5.45 -11.61
CA VAL A 62 -3.70 4.54 -11.57
C VAL A 62 -3.26 3.18 -12.12
N LEU A 63 -3.01 2.25 -11.21
CA LEU A 63 -2.67 0.87 -11.52
C LEU A 63 -3.96 0.08 -11.75
N ASP A 64 -4.49 0.14 -12.98
CA ASP A 64 -5.73 -0.55 -13.35
C ASP A 64 -5.44 -1.94 -13.94
N PHE A 65 -5.73 -2.97 -13.14
CA PHE A 65 -5.61 -4.38 -13.52
C PHE A 65 -6.90 -4.96 -14.12
N GLY A 66 -7.95 -4.16 -14.29
CA GLY A 66 -9.26 -4.64 -14.74
C GLY A 66 -9.94 -5.52 -13.70
N LEU A 67 -10.32 -6.73 -14.11
CA LEU A 67 -10.84 -7.82 -13.25
C LEU A 67 -9.77 -8.81 -12.80
N ARG A 68 -8.51 -8.59 -13.18
CA ARG A 68 -7.45 -9.51 -12.80
C ARG A 68 -7.24 -9.49 -11.30
N ALA A 69 -6.87 -10.63 -10.75
CA ALA A 69 -6.42 -10.73 -9.37
C ALA A 69 -5.02 -10.13 -9.23
N VAL A 70 -4.80 -9.42 -8.12
CA VAL A 70 -3.49 -8.92 -7.70
C VAL A 70 -3.07 -9.69 -6.46
N GLU A 71 -1.88 -10.27 -6.51
CA GLU A 71 -1.30 -11.01 -5.40
C GLU A 71 0.06 -10.42 -5.03
N ILE A 72 0.21 -9.92 -3.80
CA ILE A 72 1.51 -9.52 -3.27
C ILE A 72 2.12 -10.69 -2.49
N ARG A 73 3.25 -11.20 -2.98
CA ARG A 73 4.02 -12.29 -2.39
C ARG A 73 5.21 -11.77 -1.57
N PRO A 74 5.88 -12.63 -0.78
CA PRO A 74 7.04 -12.21 -0.01
C PRO A 74 8.09 -11.52 -0.90
N GLY A 75 8.55 -10.34 -0.49
CA GLY A 75 9.45 -9.48 -1.28
C GLY A 75 8.74 -8.44 -2.16
N GLY A 76 7.44 -8.59 -2.39
CA GLY A 76 6.58 -7.64 -3.09
C GLY A 76 6.20 -6.44 -2.24
N SER A 77 6.25 -5.23 -2.80
CA SER A 77 5.71 -4.02 -2.18
C SER A 77 5.46 -2.91 -3.19
N LEU A 78 4.56 -1.98 -2.87
CA LEU A 78 4.30 -0.77 -3.62
C LEU A 78 4.66 0.45 -2.75
N THR A 79 5.55 1.31 -3.23
CA THR A 79 5.95 2.54 -2.52
C THR A 79 5.51 3.76 -3.31
N VAL A 80 4.67 4.60 -2.72
CA VAL A 80 4.20 5.86 -3.34
C VAL A 80 4.80 7.11 -2.66
N GLY A 81 5.38 6.96 -1.47
CA GLY A 81 5.96 8.10 -0.75
C GLY A 81 4.88 9.07 -0.27
N ASP A 82 5.05 10.36 -0.55
CA ASP A 82 4.12 11.46 -0.27
C ASP A 82 3.09 11.68 -1.40
N GLY A 83 3.17 10.89 -2.47
CA GLY A 83 2.23 10.97 -3.60
C GLY A 83 0.91 10.21 -3.37
N ALA A 84 0.08 10.17 -4.40
CA ALA A 84 -1.15 9.40 -4.43
C ALA A 84 -1.04 8.17 -5.36
N MET A 85 -1.70 7.06 -4.99
CA MET A 85 -1.91 5.94 -5.90
C MET A 85 -3.33 5.39 -5.83
N THR A 86 -3.85 4.95 -6.97
CA THR A 86 -5.09 4.18 -7.06
C THR A 86 -4.81 2.81 -7.66
N LEU A 87 -5.12 1.74 -6.94
CA LEU A 87 -5.04 0.36 -7.42
C LEU A 87 -6.45 -0.15 -7.70
N ARG A 88 -6.71 -0.60 -8.92
CA ARG A 88 -8.00 -1.17 -9.31
C ARG A 88 -7.82 -2.60 -9.78
N CYS A 89 -8.52 -3.54 -9.18
CA CYS A 89 -8.39 -4.95 -9.52
C CYS A 89 -9.72 -5.69 -9.35
N GLY A 90 -9.79 -6.93 -9.85
CA GLY A 90 -10.93 -7.79 -9.58
C GLY A 90 -10.81 -8.53 -8.27
N ARG A 91 -9.60 -8.75 -7.75
CA ARG A 91 -9.32 -9.34 -6.44
C ARG A 91 -8.01 -8.79 -5.90
N PHE A 92 -7.91 -8.53 -4.60
CA PHE A 92 -6.65 -8.17 -3.95
C PHE A 92 -6.32 -9.15 -2.84
N SER A 93 -5.10 -9.69 -2.85
CA SER A 93 -4.62 -10.59 -1.79
C SER A 93 -3.15 -10.36 -1.49
N THR A 94 -2.77 -10.54 -0.24
CA THR A 94 -1.37 -10.47 0.19
C THR A 94 -1.04 -11.70 1.05
N PHE A 95 0.15 -12.26 0.87
CA PHE A 95 0.60 -13.48 1.56
C PHE A 95 1.99 -13.27 2.16
N VAL A 96 2.12 -12.29 3.05
CA VAL A 96 3.44 -11.79 3.48
C VAL A 96 3.64 -11.70 4.99
N GLY A 97 2.68 -12.13 5.80
CA GLY A 97 2.81 -12.29 7.26
C GLY A 97 3.32 -11.06 7.99
N GLY A 98 2.63 -9.93 7.89
CA GLY A 98 3.01 -8.69 8.58
C GLY A 98 4.21 -7.94 8.00
N THR A 99 4.68 -8.29 6.80
CA THR A 99 5.62 -7.46 6.01
C THR A 99 4.90 -6.23 5.47
N GLN A 100 5.59 -5.09 5.35
CA GLN A 100 5.03 -3.90 4.72
C GLN A 100 4.84 -4.11 3.21
N VAL A 101 3.59 -4.08 2.75
CA VAL A 101 3.23 -4.26 1.34
C VAL A 101 2.96 -2.94 0.64
N ILE A 102 2.52 -1.92 1.40
CA ILE A 102 2.26 -0.59 0.88
C ILE A 102 2.97 0.44 1.76
N ASN A 103 3.75 1.30 1.12
CA ASN A 103 4.48 2.38 1.76
C ASN A 103 4.14 3.74 1.14
N ALA A 104 3.28 4.46 1.81
CA ALA A 104 2.88 5.83 1.49
C ALA A 104 3.47 6.81 2.52
N ARG A 105 4.74 6.64 2.88
CA ARG A 105 5.48 7.60 3.70
C ARG A 105 6.53 8.30 2.85
N GLY A 106 6.34 9.58 2.57
CA GLY A 106 7.30 10.42 1.85
C GLY A 106 8.16 11.27 2.76
N ALA A 107 9.37 11.58 2.31
CA ALA A 107 10.30 12.47 2.99
C ALA A 107 10.43 13.78 2.21
N ILE A 108 10.32 14.92 2.89
CA ILE A 108 10.39 16.23 2.26
C ILE A 108 11.81 16.84 2.34
N PRO A 109 12.29 17.52 1.28
CA PRO A 109 13.55 18.25 1.32
C PRO A 109 13.52 19.34 2.40
N GLY A 110 14.46 19.31 3.34
CA GLY A 110 14.50 20.23 4.48
C GLY A 110 14.08 19.60 5.81
N GLY A 111 13.62 18.34 5.79
CA GLY A 111 13.29 17.56 6.97
C GLY A 111 11.78 17.45 7.20
N GLY A 112 11.39 16.37 7.86
CA GLY A 112 10.00 15.99 8.08
C GLY A 112 9.48 14.96 7.06
N THR A 113 8.22 14.56 7.23
CA THR A 113 7.56 13.57 6.36
C THR A 113 6.12 13.94 6.08
N ILE A 114 5.65 13.66 4.86
CA ILE A 114 4.24 13.77 4.45
C ILE A 114 3.78 12.37 4.04
N GLY A 115 2.59 11.97 4.47
CA GLY A 115 1.99 10.70 4.12
C GLY A 115 1.25 10.83 2.79
N GLY A 116 1.43 9.85 1.91
CA GLY A 116 0.72 9.75 0.65
C GLY A 116 -0.69 9.18 0.80
N SER A 117 -1.47 9.27 -0.27
CA SER A 117 -2.85 8.77 -0.33
C SER A 117 -2.93 7.46 -1.09
N VAL A 118 -3.57 6.45 -0.49
CA VAL A 118 -3.73 5.12 -1.08
C VAL A 118 -5.20 4.82 -1.27
N SER A 119 -5.62 4.57 -2.52
CA SER A 119 -6.96 4.07 -2.84
C SER A 119 -6.86 2.68 -3.44
N ILE A 120 -7.56 1.70 -2.87
CA ILE A 120 -7.68 0.34 -3.41
C ILE A 120 -9.14 0.04 -3.71
N GLU A 121 -9.44 -0.20 -4.98
CA GLU A 121 -10.78 -0.43 -5.49
C GLU A 121 -10.86 -1.86 -6.05
N VAL A 122 -11.47 -2.78 -5.29
CA VAL A 122 -11.75 -4.15 -5.72
C VAL A 122 -13.13 -4.22 -6.36
N ARG A 123 -13.14 -4.34 -7.68
CA ARG A 123 -14.33 -4.17 -8.52
C ARG A 123 -14.96 -5.51 -8.91
N GLY A 124 -16.28 -5.49 -9.00
CA GLY A 124 -17.08 -6.55 -9.59
C GLY A 124 -17.49 -6.23 -11.02
N THR A 125 -18.52 -6.92 -11.51
CA THR A 125 -19.15 -6.63 -12.80
C THR A 125 -20.64 -6.40 -12.67
N CYS A 126 -21.22 -5.71 -13.65
CA CYS A 126 -22.66 -5.52 -13.71
C CYS A 126 -23.38 -6.78 -14.19
N SER A 127 -24.42 -7.21 -13.47
CA SER A 127 -25.17 -8.44 -13.78
C SER A 127 -25.78 -8.47 -15.18
N LEU A 128 -26.14 -7.31 -15.74
CA LEU A 128 -26.73 -7.18 -17.08
C LEU A 128 -25.73 -6.63 -18.12
N ALA A 129 -24.49 -6.37 -17.71
CA ALA A 129 -23.42 -5.88 -18.58
C ALA A 129 -22.06 -6.34 -18.04
N PRO A 130 -21.71 -7.64 -18.16
CA PRO A 130 -20.51 -8.21 -17.52
C PRO A 130 -19.18 -7.64 -18.04
N SER A 131 -19.18 -6.96 -19.20
CA SER A 131 -18.02 -6.18 -19.68
C SER A 131 -17.81 -4.87 -18.92
N ARG A 132 -18.74 -4.47 -18.04
CA ARG A 132 -18.70 -3.23 -17.28
C ARG A 132 -18.34 -3.52 -15.83
N LEU A 133 -17.28 -2.86 -15.37
CA LEU A 133 -16.80 -2.95 -14.00
C LEU A 133 -17.53 -1.99 -13.09
N CYS A 134 -17.68 -2.36 -11.83
CA CYS A 134 -18.42 -1.56 -10.86
C CYS A 134 -17.84 -1.74 -9.45
N LEU A 135 -18.01 -0.70 -8.63
CA LEU A 135 -17.86 -0.77 -7.16
C LEU A 135 -19.21 -0.77 -6.45
N ARG A 136 -20.22 -0.15 -7.06
CA ARG A 136 -21.57 0.00 -6.53
C ARG A 136 -22.59 -0.15 -7.66
N ASP A 137 -23.85 -0.42 -7.30
CA ASP A 137 -24.95 -0.56 -8.27
C ASP A 137 -25.13 0.66 -9.16
N SER A 138 -24.87 1.88 -8.65
CA SER A 138 -24.93 3.10 -9.45
C SER A 138 -23.90 3.14 -10.59
N GLY A 139 -22.84 2.32 -10.49
CA GLY A 139 -21.88 2.09 -11.57
C GLY A 139 -22.48 1.29 -12.72
N CYS A 140 -23.56 0.55 -12.47
CA CYS A 140 -24.30 -0.24 -13.44
C CYS A 140 -25.49 0.56 -13.98
N GLN A 141 -25.51 0.82 -15.29
CA GLN A 141 -26.66 1.49 -15.94
C GLN A 141 -27.95 0.65 -15.80
N LEU A 142 -27.79 -0.68 -15.79
CA LEU A 142 -28.83 -1.67 -15.61
C LEU A 142 -28.24 -2.84 -14.81
N GLY A 143 -29.00 -3.39 -13.86
CA GLY A 143 -28.58 -4.52 -13.04
C GLY A 143 -27.83 -4.12 -11.76
N ALA A 144 -27.40 -5.13 -11.01
CA ALA A 144 -26.65 -4.98 -9.76
C ALA A 144 -25.15 -5.16 -10.01
N CYS A 145 -24.33 -4.59 -9.14
CA CYS A 145 -22.90 -4.84 -9.11
C CYS A 145 -22.63 -6.15 -8.36
N LEU A 146 -22.20 -7.18 -9.09
CA LEU A 146 -21.93 -8.51 -8.54
C LEU A 146 -20.44 -8.70 -8.28
N GLY A 147 -20.12 -9.21 -7.09
CA GLY A 147 -18.78 -9.66 -6.71
C GLY A 147 -18.57 -11.18 -6.84
N THR A 148 -19.52 -11.88 -7.46
CA THR A 148 -19.67 -13.34 -7.49
C THR A 148 -19.90 -13.81 -8.92
N PHE A 149 -19.21 -14.88 -9.31
CA PHE A 149 -19.15 -15.34 -10.70
C PHE A 149 -19.17 -16.86 -10.78
N CYS A 150 -19.66 -17.40 -11.90
CA CYS A 150 -19.66 -18.84 -12.11
C CYS A 150 -18.23 -19.36 -12.30
N ARG A 151 -17.86 -20.40 -11.53
CA ARG A 151 -16.51 -21.01 -11.56
C ARG A 151 -16.01 -21.31 -12.98
N ASN A 152 -16.88 -21.88 -13.82
CA ASN A 152 -16.51 -22.30 -15.17
C ASN A 152 -16.91 -21.28 -16.24
N ASP A 153 -17.56 -20.18 -15.85
CA ASP A 153 -17.89 -19.07 -16.74
C ASP A 153 -17.80 -17.73 -15.97
N PRO A 154 -16.58 -17.18 -15.82
CA PRO A 154 -16.37 -15.94 -15.06
C PRO A 154 -16.98 -14.71 -15.75
N THR A 155 -17.64 -14.86 -16.90
CA THR A 155 -18.42 -13.78 -17.53
C THR A 155 -19.86 -13.74 -17.06
N VAL A 156 -20.32 -14.79 -16.37
CA VAL A 156 -21.67 -14.89 -15.81
C VAL A 156 -21.58 -14.59 -14.31
N GLY A 157 -22.13 -13.44 -13.93
CA GLY A 157 -22.36 -13.14 -12.52
C GLY A 157 -23.49 -14.01 -11.98
N CYS A 158 -23.35 -14.47 -10.75
CA CYS A 158 -24.29 -15.41 -10.13
C CYS A 158 -24.64 -14.97 -8.71
N ALA A 159 -25.89 -15.18 -8.29
CA ALA A 159 -26.30 -15.03 -6.90
C ALA A 159 -26.34 -16.39 -6.17
N SER A 160 -26.41 -17.48 -6.93
CA SER A 160 -26.42 -18.85 -6.46
C SER A 160 -25.89 -19.82 -7.52
N ASP A 161 -25.58 -21.06 -7.12
CA ASP A 161 -25.14 -22.12 -8.04
C ASP A 161 -26.13 -22.38 -9.20
N PHE A 162 -27.41 -22.06 -9.03
CA PHE A 162 -28.42 -22.24 -10.08
C PHE A 162 -28.31 -21.22 -11.22
N ASP A 163 -27.65 -20.08 -10.99
CA ASP A 163 -27.42 -19.10 -12.05
C ASP A 163 -26.27 -19.53 -12.97
N CYS A 164 -25.54 -20.58 -12.59
CA CYS A 164 -24.43 -21.13 -13.33
C CYS A 164 -24.86 -22.37 -14.13
N ASP A 165 -25.01 -22.20 -15.44
CA ASP A 165 -25.27 -23.32 -16.37
C ASP A 165 -24.19 -24.41 -16.25
N LEU A 166 -22.96 -24.01 -15.89
CA LEU A 166 -21.82 -24.90 -15.67
C LEU A 166 -21.08 -24.54 -14.38
N GLY A 167 -21.27 -25.34 -13.34
CA GLY A 167 -20.48 -25.27 -12.10
C GLY A 167 -21.18 -24.51 -10.97
N GLN A 168 -20.38 -24.08 -10.00
CA GLN A 168 -20.87 -23.39 -8.81
C GLN A 168 -20.64 -21.89 -8.94
N CYS A 169 -21.49 -21.14 -8.27
CA CYS A 169 -21.25 -19.73 -8.07
C CYS A 169 -20.09 -19.58 -7.08
N GLU A 170 -18.94 -19.15 -7.58
CA GLU A 170 -17.85 -18.76 -6.70
C GLU A 170 -18.18 -17.39 -6.13
N GLY A 171 -18.71 -17.43 -4.91
CA GLY A 171 -18.69 -16.26 -4.05
C GLY A 171 -17.25 -15.80 -3.88
N SER A 172 -16.99 -14.49 -4.03
CA SER A 172 -15.77 -13.82 -3.55
C SER A 172 -14.63 -13.54 -4.55
N SER A 173 -14.90 -13.41 -5.87
CA SER A 173 -13.81 -12.91 -6.73
C SER A 173 -13.46 -11.46 -6.39
N ALA A 174 -14.45 -10.61 -6.05
CA ALA A 174 -14.26 -9.22 -5.67
C ALA A 174 -13.86 -8.98 -4.21
N THR A 175 -12.96 -9.81 -3.69
CA THR A 175 -12.47 -9.73 -2.30
C THR A 175 -11.20 -8.93 -2.13
N PHE A 176 -11.09 -8.32 -0.96
CA PHE A 176 -9.87 -7.73 -0.44
C PHE A 176 -9.36 -8.53 0.76
N ASP A 177 -8.16 -9.08 0.67
CA ASP A 177 -7.48 -9.78 1.77
C ASP A 177 -6.09 -9.19 2.01
N LEU A 178 -5.93 -8.54 3.16
CA LEU A 178 -4.69 -7.93 3.59
C LEU A 178 -4.10 -8.65 4.81
N ASP A 179 -3.05 -9.44 4.60
CA ASP A 179 -2.17 -10.03 5.62
C ASP A 179 -0.87 -9.19 5.81
N GLY A 180 -0.60 -8.27 4.89
CA GLY A 180 0.52 -7.33 4.94
C GLY A 180 0.24 -6.02 5.70
N LYS A 181 1.27 -5.20 5.90
CA LYS A 181 1.13 -3.88 6.53
C LYS A 181 1.00 -2.76 5.49
N VAL A 182 0.10 -1.82 5.77
CA VAL A 182 -0.03 -0.56 5.04
C VAL A 182 0.38 0.58 5.95
N ARG A 183 1.23 1.48 5.46
CA ARG A 183 1.71 2.63 6.22
C ARG A 183 1.61 3.91 5.40
N ALA A 184 0.88 4.89 5.92
CA ALA A 184 0.90 6.28 5.47
C ALA A 184 1.20 7.28 6.61
N SER A 185 1.86 6.78 7.67
CA SER A 185 2.23 7.59 8.84
C SER A 185 3.38 8.54 8.52
N ALA A 186 3.24 9.79 8.93
CA ALA A 186 4.18 10.88 8.65
C ALA A 186 3.95 12.05 9.63
N ASP A 187 4.66 13.17 9.51
CA ASP A 187 4.39 14.33 10.38
C ASP A 187 3.02 14.95 10.07
N GLU A 188 2.65 14.92 8.79
CA GLU A 188 1.30 15.11 8.28
C GLU A 188 0.88 13.79 7.61
N PRO A 189 0.15 12.90 8.31
CA PRO A 189 -0.19 11.58 7.78
C PRO A 189 -1.12 11.66 6.57
N GLY A 190 -1.06 10.62 5.75
CA GLY A 190 -1.90 10.47 4.56
C GLY A 190 -3.21 9.73 4.86
N SER A 191 -3.84 9.22 3.81
CA SER A 191 -5.09 8.47 3.92
C SER A 191 -5.04 7.12 3.23
N VAL A 192 -5.84 6.19 3.72
CA VAL A 192 -6.02 4.85 3.14
C VAL A 192 -7.51 4.62 2.94
N LEU A 193 -7.91 4.48 1.68
CA LEU A 193 -9.25 4.10 1.24
C LEU A 193 -9.20 2.68 0.67
N ILE A 194 -10.04 1.80 1.18
CA ILE A 194 -10.27 0.45 0.65
C ILE A 194 -11.75 0.32 0.36
N ALA A 195 -12.09 0.07 -0.90
CA ALA A 195 -13.45 -0.20 -1.33
C ALA A 195 -13.50 -1.52 -2.09
N ALA A 196 -14.31 -2.46 -1.62
CA ALA A 196 -14.52 -3.74 -2.29
C ALA A 196 -16.01 -4.00 -2.53
N VAL A 197 -16.32 -4.64 -3.66
CA VAL A 197 -17.69 -5.14 -3.86
C VAL A 197 -17.96 -6.29 -2.90
N GLY A 198 -17.05 -7.26 -2.81
CA GLY A 198 -17.16 -8.42 -1.92
C GLY A 198 -16.57 -8.18 -0.54
N ASP A 199 -16.26 -9.27 0.16
CA ASP A 199 -15.75 -9.21 1.52
C ASP A 199 -14.38 -8.50 1.62
N VAL A 200 -14.19 -7.81 2.75
CA VAL A 200 -12.92 -7.20 3.14
C VAL A 200 -12.40 -7.88 4.40
N THR A 201 -11.21 -8.46 4.34
CA THR A 201 -10.49 -9.01 5.50
C THR A 201 -9.17 -8.27 5.68
N VAL A 202 -8.93 -7.80 6.90
CA VAL A 202 -7.70 -7.09 7.29
C VAL A 202 -7.05 -7.84 8.45
N ALA A 203 -6.15 -8.76 8.10
CA ALA A 203 -5.31 -9.52 9.02
C ALA A 203 -3.92 -8.90 9.25
N GLY A 204 -3.56 -7.89 8.46
CA GLY A 204 -2.35 -7.07 8.62
C GLY A 204 -2.67 -5.63 9.05
N SER A 205 -1.71 -4.94 9.66
CA SER A 205 -1.98 -3.64 10.28
C SER A 205 -2.00 -2.49 9.26
N ILE A 206 -2.91 -1.53 9.46
CA ILE A 206 -2.94 -0.26 8.73
C ILE A 206 -2.58 0.87 9.69
N THR A 207 -1.64 1.73 9.31
CA THR A 207 -1.20 2.85 10.16
C THR A 207 -1.06 4.16 9.39
N VAL A 208 -1.88 5.14 9.77
CA VAL A 208 -1.92 6.51 9.23
C VAL A 208 -1.75 7.55 10.34
N SER A 209 -0.84 7.29 11.28
CA SER A 209 -0.63 8.18 12.42
C SER A 209 0.32 9.34 12.15
N SER A 210 0.11 10.45 12.86
CA SER A 210 1.09 11.52 12.93
C SER A 210 2.35 11.09 13.67
N THR A 211 3.51 11.59 13.22
CA THR A 211 4.78 11.49 13.94
C THR A 211 5.21 12.81 14.58
N ASN A 212 4.45 13.87 14.37
CA ASN A 212 4.66 15.19 14.98
C ASN A 212 3.77 15.33 16.22
N ILE A 213 4.29 15.93 17.30
CA ILE A 213 3.54 16.15 18.54
C ILE A 213 2.29 17.03 18.33
N ASP A 214 2.34 17.92 17.34
CA ASP A 214 1.25 18.85 17.02
C ASP A 214 0.48 18.46 15.75
N GLY A 215 0.79 17.32 15.11
CA GLY A 215 0.17 16.90 13.86
C GLY A 215 -1.04 15.99 14.07
N ASP A 216 -2.16 16.28 13.41
CA ASP A 216 -3.38 15.47 13.50
C ASP A 216 -3.20 14.08 12.88
N GLY A 217 -3.98 13.10 13.34
CA GLY A 217 -4.00 11.75 12.74
C GLY A 217 -4.63 11.73 11.34
N GLY A 218 -4.28 10.71 10.55
CA GLY A 218 -4.79 10.52 9.18
C GLY A 218 -6.08 9.70 9.12
N ASP A 219 -6.54 9.43 7.90
CA ASP A 219 -7.84 8.78 7.70
C ASP A 219 -7.70 7.34 7.17
N ILE A 220 -8.48 6.44 7.75
CA ILE A 220 -8.70 5.07 7.26
C ILE A 220 -10.18 4.93 6.92
N ASP A 221 -10.50 4.60 5.68
CA ASP A 221 -11.86 4.30 5.23
C ASP A 221 -11.89 2.91 4.57
N ILE A 222 -12.75 2.03 5.07
CA ILE A 222 -12.89 0.66 4.60
C ILE A 222 -14.37 0.40 4.32
N GLU A 223 -14.66 0.06 3.08
CA GLU A 223 -16.01 -0.22 2.60
C GLU A 223 -16.09 -1.58 1.91
N SER A 224 -17.08 -2.37 2.31
CA SER A 224 -17.60 -3.50 1.56
C SER A 224 -19.04 -3.21 1.11
N THR A 225 -19.27 -3.13 -0.19
CA THR A 225 -20.57 -2.73 -0.74
C THR A 225 -21.61 -3.86 -0.76
N SER A 226 -21.19 -5.12 -0.86
CA SER A 226 -22.09 -6.28 -0.87
C SER A 226 -21.70 -7.40 0.10
N GLY A 227 -20.47 -7.38 0.61
CA GLY A 227 -19.94 -8.36 1.56
C GLY A 227 -19.83 -7.87 3.00
N SER A 228 -19.12 -8.64 3.80
CA SER A 228 -18.78 -8.36 5.20
C SER A 228 -17.39 -7.68 5.32
N VAL A 229 -17.14 -7.04 6.46
CA VAL A 229 -15.82 -6.51 6.83
C VAL A 229 -15.33 -7.22 8.10
N ALA A 230 -14.13 -7.81 8.05
CA ALA A 230 -13.46 -8.44 9.18
C ALA A 230 -12.11 -7.76 9.45
N ILE A 231 -11.94 -7.22 10.65
CA ILE A 231 -10.70 -6.57 11.11
C ILE A 231 -10.06 -7.44 12.20
N ASP A 232 -9.00 -8.15 11.83
CA ASP A 232 -8.26 -9.07 12.70
C ASP A 232 -6.90 -8.51 13.14
N ALA A 233 -6.52 -7.33 12.61
CA ALA A 233 -5.31 -6.63 12.99
C ALA A 233 -5.53 -5.14 13.25
N LYS A 234 -4.52 -4.52 13.86
CA LYS A 234 -4.60 -3.14 14.34
C LYS A 234 -4.82 -2.13 13.21
N LEU A 235 -5.80 -1.24 13.41
CA LEU A 235 -5.98 -0.01 12.63
C LEU A 235 -5.60 1.18 13.51
N MET A 236 -4.70 2.04 13.04
CA MET A 236 -4.15 3.13 13.85
C MET A 236 -4.15 4.45 13.05
N ALA A 237 -4.92 5.41 13.54
CA ALA A 237 -5.10 6.76 13.01
C ALA A 237 -4.79 7.82 14.09
N ASP A 238 -3.86 7.54 14.99
CA ASP A 238 -3.52 8.45 16.09
C ASP A 238 -2.83 9.74 15.61
N GLY A 239 -3.15 10.87 16.23
CA GLY A 239 -2.43 12.14 16.12
C GLY A 239 -1.24 12.23 17.08
N GLY A 240 -0.60 13.39 17.11
CA GLY A 240 0.39 13.76 18.12
C GLY A 240 -0.26 14.20 19.43
N GLY A 241 0.50 14.15 20.53
CA GLY A 241 -0.01 14.37 21.89
C GLY A 241 -0.58 15.78 22.24
N ASN A 242 -0.56 16.72 21.30
CA ASN A 242 -1.18 18.05 21.41
C ASN A 242 -2.28 18.28 20.34
N SER A 243 -2.66 17.26 19.58
CA SER A 243 -3.49 17.39 18.36
C SER A 243 -4.73 16.50 18.42
N GLY A 244 -5.53 16.47 17.36
CA GLY A 244 -6.62 15.51 17.22
C GLY A 244 -6.13 14.16 16.70
N GLY A 245 -6.79 13.08 17.11
CA GLY A 245 -6.73 11.84 16.33
C GLY A 245 -7.36 12.02 14.95
N GLY A 246 -7.07 11.08 14.05
CA GLY A 246 -7.70 10.99 12.74
C GLY A 246 -9.03 10.23 12.78
N ALA A 247 -9.50 9.76 11.62
CA ALA A 247 -10.73 8.98 11.53
C ALA A 247 -10.48 7.54 11.08
N VAL A 248 -11.25 6.60 11.64
CA VAL A 248 -11.40 5.25 11.10
C VAL A 248 -12.88 5.00 10.83
N THR A 249 -13.21 4.82 9.55
CA THR A 249 -14.57 4.53 9.09
C THR A 249 -14.63 3.12 8.52
N LEU A 250 -15.55 2.31 9.02
CA LEU A 250 -15.79 0.94 8.56
C LEU A 250 -17.24 0.81 8.12
N THR A 251 -17.48 0.42 6.87
CA THR A 251 -18.81 0.22 6.30
C THR A 251 -18.90 -1.18 5.70
N ALA A 252 -19.89 -1.96 6.14
CA ALA A 252 -20.18 -3.28 5.59
C ALA A 252 -21.67 -3.37 5.22
N ALA A 253 -21.97 -3.98 4.08
CA ALA A 253 -23.34 -4.36 3.75
C ALA A 253 -23.78 -5.63 4.49
N GLY A 254 -22.85 -6.55 4.71
CA GLY A 254 -23.01 -7.74 5.54
C GLY A 254 -22.59 -7.50 6.99
N ASP A 255 -21.89 -8.46 7.57
CA ASP A 255 -21.43 -8.38 8.96
C ASP A 255 -20.19 -7.48 9.07
N LEU A 256 -20.08 -6.75 10.18
CA LEU A 256 -18.87 -6.05 10.58
C LEU A 256 -18.30 -6.70 11.83
N THR A 257 -17.15 -7.35 11.71
CA THR A 257 -16.43 -7.98 12.82
C THR A 257 -15.12 -7.26 13.09
N VAL A 258 -14.89 -6.87 14.34
CA VAL A 258 -13.65 -6.21 14.79
C VAL A 258 -13.08 -7.01 15.96
N ASN A 259 -12.02 -7.76 15.69
CA ASN A 259 -11.33 -8.62 16.66
C ASN A 259 -10.02 -8.00 17.17
N ALA A 260 -9.66 -6.81 16.68
CA ALA A 260 -8.41 -6.12 16.97
C ALA A 260 -8.61 -4.64 17.34
N ASP A 261 -7.53 -4.00 17.79
CA ASP A 261 -7.57 -2.60 18.20
C ASP A 261 -7.81 -1.66 17.02
N VAL A 262 -8.73 -0.71 17.22
CA VAL A 262 -8.95 0.44 16.35
C VAL A 262 -8.71 1.70 17.19
N THR A 263 -7.72 2.51 16.83
CA THR A 263 -7.35 3.70 17.61
C THR A 263 -7.27 4.96 16.76
N SER A 264 -7.71 6.06 17.36
CA SER A 264 -7.67 7.42 16.82
C SER A 264 -7.46 8.41 17.97
N ASN A 265 -6.38 8.23 18.73
CA ASN A 265 -6.06 9.08 19.88
C ASN A 265 -5.44 10.40 19.44
N GLY A 266 -5.57 11.45 20.27
CA GLY A 266 -4.82 12.70 20.18
C GLY A 266 -4.02 12.96 21.45
#